data_AF-A0A0J6F7S6-F1
#
_entry.id   AF-A0A0J6F7S6-F1
#
_cell.length_a   1.000
_cell.length_b   1.000
_cell.length_c   1.000
_cell.angle_alpha   90.00
_cell.angle_beta   90.00
_cell.angle_gamma   90.00
#
_symmetry.space_group_name_H-M   'P 1'
#
loop_
_entity.id
_entity.type
_entity.pdbx_description
1 polymer ?
#
loop_
_entity_poly.entity_id
_entity_poly.type
_entity_poly.pdbx_seq_one_letter_code
_entity_poly.pdbx_strand_id
1 'polypeptide(L)'
;MNSFWTSPTFNLLSILVTIVAIVFIGLKYGTSLKDKRLHLGYICGVCIFLIVELATYICIQSDHSADIVSYISFASTLSSLILSVVAIIYAIVSNNKGEVQYGKIDTASSKITDSLSEFSKKSDELTQGLSDVLDRLSEVRSISIETREQVSRMNSDEFRNPKDSQSNITQNLPQSSTTTDNVNSEKSESAEHNDENIDEKINKASQDTIDRVVFNFVNAGSFIGNLALLACIYSHDTNKPFNASDIFPPSNQDYEMYIFGYIIASSALGVVYAQNINGRFQVINYYALIKLILERNIQAYLTRPNDPAQPYNKEAYDFMRSYFGLAENK
;
A
#
# COMPACT_ATOMS: atom_id res chain seq x y z
N MET A 1 64.64 -35.21 20.68
CA MET A 1 63.70 -35.43 19.56
C MET A 1 63.16 -34.07 19.16
N ASN A 2 63.76 -33.46 18.15
CA ASN A 2 63.32 -32.15 17.65
C ASN A 2 61.97 -32.39 16.97
N SER A 3 60.91 -31.80 17.51
CA SER A 3 59.55 -32.06 17.04
C SER A 3 59.44 -31.70 15.56
N PHE A 4 58.84 -32.56 14.76
CA PHE A 4 58.54 -32.31 13.34
C PHE A 4 57.86 -30.94 13.11
N TRP A 5 57.10 -30.50 14.12
CA TRP A 5 56.39 -29.21 14.23
C TRP A 5 57.28 -27.97 14.34
N THR A 6 58.56 -28.10 14.73
CA THR A 6 59.51 -26.97 14.82
C THR A 6 60.51 -26.94 13.67
N SER A 7 60.31 -27.78 12.64
CA SER A 7 61.17 -27.77 11.46
C SER A 7 60.96 -26.49 10.63
N PRO A 8 62.02 -25.86 10.11
CA PRO A 8 61.91 -24.68 9.23
C PRO A 8 60.99 -24.93 8.03
N THR A 9 60.90 -26.18 7.59
CA THR A 9 60.03 -26.65 6.50
C THR A 9 58.55 -26.61 6.86
N PHE A 10 58.17 -26.86 8.11
CA PHE A 10 56.78 -26.78 8.55
C PHE A 10 56.30 -25.32 8.63
N ASN A 11 57.15 -24.41 9.12
CA ASN A 11 56.86 -22.97 9.12
C ASN A 11 56.68 -22.42 7.71
N LEU A 12 57.52 -22.86 6.77
CA LEU A 12 57.41 -22.48 5.35
C LEU A 12 56.11 -23.00 4.73
N LEU A 13 55.67 -24.20 5.11
CA LEU A 13 54.41 -24.78 4.67
C LEU A 13 53.19 -24.06 5.26
N SER A 14 53.22 -23.69 6.55
CA SER A 14 52.16 -22.89 7.19
C SER A 14 51.99 -21.55 6.49
N ILE A 15 53.09 -20.82 6.30
CA ILE A 15 53.10 -19.53 5.61
C ILE A 15 52.57 -19.67 4.18
N LEU A 16 52.95 -20.74 3.47
CA LEU A 16 52.45 -21.02 2.12
C LEU A 16 50.93 -21.24 2.12
N VAL A 17 50.41 -22.03 3.06
CA VAL A 17 48.97 -22.30 3.19
C VAL A 17 48.20 -21.02 3.54
N THR A 18 48.75 -20.16 4.41
CA THR A 18 48.17 -18.87 4.77
C THR A 18 48.12 -17.93 3.57
N ILE A 19 49.21 -17.82 2.80
CA ILE A 19 49.24 -17.01 1.58
C ILE A 19 48.24 -17.53 0.56
N VAL A 20 48.16 -18.85 0.38
CA VAL A 20 47.18 -19.47 -0.54
C VAL A 20 45.75 -19.22 -0.07
N ALA A 21 45.47 -19.27 1.23
CA ALA A 21 44.15 -18.96 1.79
C ALA A 21 43.77 -17.49 1.58
N ILE A 22 44.70 -16.55 1.82
CA ILE A 22 44.50 -15.10 1.60
C ILE A 22 44.25 -14.82 0.11
N VAL A 23 45.03 -15.43 -0.78
CA VAL A 23 44.88 -15.28 -2.24
C VAL A 23 43.56 -15.90 -2.71
N PHE A 24 43.19 -17.09 -2.21
CA PHE A 24 41.93 -17.75 -2.57
C PHE A 24 40.70 -16.97 -2.09
N ILE A 25 40.73 -16.43 -0.87
CA ILE A 25 39.66 -15.60 -0.32
C ILE A 25 39.56 -14.27 -1.08
N GLY A 26 40.70 -13.62 -1.37
CA GLY A 26 40.77 -12.40 -2.16
C GLY A 26 40.25 -12.56 -3.59
N LEU A 27 40.55 -13.68 -4.25
CA LEU A 27 40.09 -13.97 -5.62
C LEU A 27 38.61 -14.38 -5.67
N LYS A 28 38.14 -15.18 -4.72
CA LYS A 28 36.75 -15.68 -4.70
C LYS A 28 35.73 -14.58 -4.35
N TYR A 29 36.11 -13.61 -3.52
CA TYR A 29 35.21 -12.56 -3.03
C TYR A 29 35.55 -11.15 -3.53
N GLY A 30 36.69 -10.94 -4.19
CA GLY A 30 37.09 -9.65 -4.76
C GLY A 30 36.28 -9.21 -5.99
N THR A 31 35.52 -10.12 -6.62
CA THR A 31 34.72 -9.82 -7.82
C THR A 31 33.31 -9.30 -7.50
N SER A 32 32.86 -9.35 -6.24
CA SER A 32 31.54 -8.85 -5.81
C SER A 32 31.65 -7.43 -5.23
N LEU A 33 32.07 -6.49 -6.06
CA LEU A 33 32.25 -5.07 -5.71
C LEU A 33 30.91 -4.31 -5.75
N LYS A 34 30.17 -4.29 -4.63
CA LYS A 34 29.15 -3.24 -4.42
C LYS A 34 28.86 -2.85 -2.97
N ASP A 35 29.25 -3.64 -1.96
CA ASP A 35 28.91 -3.36 -0.56
C ASP A 35 30.11 -3.08 0.37
N LYS A 36 30.22 -1.83 0.84
CA LYS A 36 31.27 -1.36 1.77
C LYS A 36 31.30 -2.11 3.12
N ARG A 37 30.17 -2.68 3.55
CA ARG A 37 30.05 -3.40 4.83
C ARG A 37 30.69 -4.80 4.79
N LEU A 38 30.60 -5.48 3.63
CA LEU A 38 31.28 -6.75 3.40
C LEU A 38 32.80 -6.58 3.42
N HIS A 39 33.29 -5.40 3.00
CA HIS A 39 34.71 -5.12 2.97
C HIS A 39 35.36 -5.04 4.37
N LEU A 40 34.68 -4.44 5.35
CA LEU A 40 35.20 -4.35 6.71
C LEU A 40 35.25 -5.71 7.41
N GLY A 41 34.24 -6.57 7.15
CA GLY A 41 34.16 -7.91 7.73
C GLY A 41 35.31 -8.82 7.29
N TYR A 42 35.68 -8.84 6.00
CA TYR A 42 36.78 -9.70 5.54
C TYR A 42 38.15 -9.20 6.01
N ILE A 43 38.40 -7.88 5.98
CA ILE A 43 39.66 -7.30 6.45
C ILE A 43 39.86 -7.62 7.93
N CYS A 44 38.80 -7.45 8.73
CA CYS A 44 38.82 -7.80 10.14
C CYS A 44 39.10 -9.30 10.36
N GLY A 45 38.46 -10.18 9.58
CA GLY A 45 38.68 -11.63 9.64
C GLY A 45 40.11 -12.04 9.31
N VAL A 46 40.70 -11.49 8.23
CA VAL A 46 42.10 -11.77 7.85
C VAL A 46 43.07 -11.24 8.91
N CYS A 47 42.83 -10.04 9.46
CA CYS A 47 43.64 -9.49 10.54
C CYS A 47 43.60 -10.37 11.81
N ILE A 48 42.42 -10.85 12.22
CA ILE A 48 42.29 -11.75 13.38
C ILE A 48 43.04 -13.07 13.12
N PHE A 49 42.91 -13.64 11.92
CA PHE A 49 43.61 -14.88 11.55
C PHE A 49 45.14 -14.71 11.63
N LEU A 50 45.67 -13.61 11.10
CA LEU A 50 47.11 -13.28 11.18
C LEU A 50 47.60 -13.10 12.62
N ILE A 51 46.80 -12.44 13.47
CA ILE A 51 47.14 -12.26 14.88
C ILE A 51 47.21 -13.62 15.59
N VAL A 52 46.26 -14.52 15.34
CA VAL A 52 46.22 -15.86 15.94
C VAL A 52 47.40 -16.71 15.48
N GLU A 53 47.73 -16.70 14.19
CA GLU A 53 48.88 -17.44 13.66
C GLU A 53 50.20 -16.91 14.24
N LEU A 54 50.38 -15.59 14.31
CA LEU A 54 51.57 -14.97 14.88
C LEU A 54 51.71 -15.25 16.39
N ALA A 55 50.62 -15.16 17.14
CA ALA A 55 50.60 -15.49 18.56
C ALA A 55 50.95 -16.97 18.80
N THR A 56 50.42 -17.87 17.97
CA THR A 56 50.69 -19.31 18.04
C THR A 56 52.16 -19.61 17.73
N TYR A 57 52.72 -18.98 16.70
CA TYR A 57 54.13 -19.11 16.33
C TYR A 57 55.07 -18.66 17.45
N ILE A 58 54.80 -17.49 18.04
CA ILE A 58 55.61 -16.94 19.14
C ILE A 58 55.53 -17.83 20.39
N CYS A 59 54.35 -18.39 20.70
CA CYS A 59 54.18 -19.26 21.86
C CYS A 59 54.87 -20.64 21.70
N ILE A 60 54.98 -21.17 20.48
CA ILE A 60 55.64 -22.46 20.22
C ILE A 60 57.16 -22.34 20.16
N GLN A 61 57.68 -21.22 19.64
CA GLN A 61 59.12 -21.03 19.39
C GLN A 61 59.88 -20.43 20.59
N SER A 62 59.19 -19.79 21.55
CA SER A 62 59.85 -19.05 22.64
C SER A 62 59.95 -19.84 23.95
N ASP A 63 61.13 -19.79 24.59
CA ASP A 63 61.36 -20.34 25.93
C ASP A 63 60.60 -19.57 27.03
N HIS A 64 60.03 -18.40 26.71
CA HIS A 64 59.24 -17.54 27.60
C HIS A 64 57.72 -17.61 27.37
N SER A 65 57.24 -18.68 26.72
CA SER A 65 55.83 -18.85 26.37
C SER A 65 54.87 -18.73 27.57
N ALA A 66 55.28 -19.15 28.77
CA ALA A 66 54.50 -19.05 30.00
C ALA A 66 54.16 -17.60 30.38
N ASP A 67 55.11 -16.66 30.24
CA ASP A 67 54.89 -15.25 30.55
C ASP A 67 53.95 -14.60 29.55
N ILE A 68 54.08 -14.94 28.27
CA ILE A 68 53.22 -14.44 27.18
C ILE A 68 51.78 -14.90 27.38
N VAL A 69 51.57 -16.18 27.71
CA VAL A 69 50.24 -16.73 28.00
C VAL A 69 49.63 -16.05 29.25
N SER A 70 50.44 -15.72 30.25
CA SER A 70 50.01 -14.96 31.43
C SER A 70 49.53 -13.54 31.07
N TYR A 71 50.27 -12.81 30.24
CA TYR A 71 49.87 -11.49 29.76
C TYR A 71 48.58 -11.53 28.92
N ILE A 72 48.44 -12.52 28.03
CA ILE A 72 47.21 -12.71 27.24
C ILE A 72 46.02 -13.01 28.16
N SER A 73 46.21 -13.87 29.16
CA SER A 73 45.15 -14.23 30.12
C SER A 73 44.71 -13.02 30.96
N PHE A 74 45.67 -12.20 31.40
CA PHE A 74 45.38 -10.95 32.10
C PHE A 74 44.63 -9.95 31.20
N ALA A 75 45.13 -9.72 29.98
CA ALA A 75 44.50 -8.82 29.03
C ALA A 75 43.08 -9.27 28.65
N SER A 76 42.86 -10.57 28.44
CA SER A 76 41.55 -11.15 28.17
C SER A 76 40.58 -10.94 29.33
N THR A 77 41.05 -11.08 30.57
CA THR A 77 40.23 -10.82 31.77
C THR A 77 39.83 -9.35 31.84
N LEU A 78 40.78 -8.43 31.63
CA LEU A 78 40.53 -6.99 31.61
C LEU A 78 39.56 -6.59 30.47
N SER A 79 39.75 -7.13 29.26
CA SER A 79 38.85 -6.90 28.13
C SER A 79 37.44 -7.39 28.41
N SER A 80 37.28 -8.55 29.08
CA SER A 80 35.96 -9.08 29.42
C SER A 80 35.20 -8.20 30.42
N LEU A 81 35.92 -7.65 31.42
CA LEU A 81 35.37 -6.69 32.37
C LEU A 81 34.90 -5.41 31.66
N ILE A 82 35.75 -4.84 30.81
CA ILE A 82 35.41 -3.61 30.06
C ILE A 82 34.19 -3.85 29.15
N LEU A 83 34.16 -4.98 28.43
CA LEU A 83 33.05 -5.30 27.54
C LEU A 83 31.73 -5.49 28.30
N SER A 84 31.79 -6.09 29.50
CA SER A 84 30.63 -6.20 30.40
C SER A 84 30.12 -4.83 30.86
N VAL A 85 31.02 -3.89 31.19
CA VAL A 85 30.62 -2.53 31.58
C VAL A 85 29.96 -1.80 30.42
N VAL A 86 30.54 -1.90 29.22
CA VAL A 86 29.94 -1.32 28.00
C VAL A 86 28.57 -1.92 27.73
N ALA A 87 28.40 -3.24 27.90
CA ALA A 87 27.11 -3.90 27.73
C ALA A 87 26.06 -3.40 28.74
N ILE A 88 26.45 -3.23 30.01
CA ILE A 88 25.56 -2.66 31.05
C ILE A 88 25.16 -1.23 30.69
N ILE A 89 26.11 -0.37 30.30
CA ILE A 89 25.83 1.01 29.90
C ILE A 89 24.89 1.03 28.69
N TYR A 90 25.14 0.20 27.68
CA TYR A 90 24.28 0.11 26.50
C TYR A 90 22.87 -0.35 26.85
N ALA A 91 22.73 -1.35 27.73
CA ALA A 91 21.43 -1.80 28.23
C ALA A 91 20.67 -0.67 28.95
N ILE A 92 21.33 0.09 29.82
CA ILE A 92 20.73 1.25 30.51
C ILE A 92 20.30 2.33 29.52
N VAL A 93 21.18 2.72 28.59
CA VAL A 93 20.88 3.74 27.57
C VAL A 93 19.75 3.27 26.65
N SER A 94 19.71 2.00 26.29
CA SER A 94 18.65 1.40 25.49
C SER A 94 17.31 1.43 26.24
N ASN A 95 17.33 1.10 27.53
CA ASN A 95 16.14 1.15 28.38
C ASN A 95 15.58 2.57 28.49
N ASN A 96 16.45 3.57 28.69
CA ASN A 96 16.05 4.99 28.72
C ASN A 96 15.50 5.50 27.39
N LYS A 97 16.03 5.03 26.25
CA LYS A 97 15.46 5.31 24.92
C LYS A 97 14.08 4.67 24.76
N GLY A 98 13.89 3.47 25.29
CA GLY A 98 12.61 2.78 25.32
C GLY A 98 11.54 3.59 26.05
N GLU A 99 11.85 4.15 27.22
CA GLU A 99 10.90 4.97 28.01
C GLU A 99 10.39 6.20 27.25
N VAL A 100 11.27 6.94 26.57
CA VAL A 100 10.87 8.06 25.72
C VAL A 100 10.00 7.60 24.54
N GLN A 101 10.25 6.41 24.01
CA GLN A 101 9.49 5.83 22.92
C GLN A 101 8.10 5.37 23.37
N TYR A 102 7.97 4.80 24.58
CA TYR A 102 6.68 4.47 25.19
C TYR A 102 5.83 5.72 25.44
N GLY A 103 6.42 6.83 25.89
CA GLY A 103 5.68 8.10 26.04
C GLY A 103 5.14 8.65 24.72
N LYS A 104 5.88 8.49 23.61
CA LYS A 104 5.38 8.85 22.27
C LYS A 104 4.25 7.92 21.80
N ILE A 105 4.33 6.64 22.11
CA ILE A 105 3.27 5.65 21.82
C ILE A 105 2.01 5.98 22.60
N ASP A 106 2.14 6.30 23.89
CA ASP A 106 1.01 6.69 24.75
C ASP A 106 0.33 7.96 24.22
N THR A 107 1.11 8.97 23.85
CA THR A 107 0.59 10.20 23.22
C THR A 107 -0.12 9.92 21.90
N ALA A 108 0.44 9.07 21.05
CA ALA A 108 -0.19 8.68 19.78
C ALA A 108 -1.49 7.89 20.02
N SER A 109 -1.50 6.99 21.01
CA SER A 109 -2.66 6.20 21.42
C SER A 109 -3.79 7.10 21.94
N SER A 110 -3.47 8.12 22.75
CA SER A 110 -4.44 9.13 23.17
C SER A 110 -5.06 9.84 21.97
N LYS A 111 -4.25 10.32 21.02
CA LYS A 111 -4.77 10.99 19.81
C LYS A 111 -5.64 10.08 18.95
N ILE A 112 -5.31 8.78 18.86
CA ILE A 112 -6.15 7.80 18.17
C ILE A 112 -7.48 7.65 18.88
N THR A 113 -7.47 7.55 20.22
CA THR A 113 -8.69 7.44 21.02
C THR A 113 -9.58 8.68 20.85
N ASP A 114 -8.99 9.88 20.88
CA ASP A 114 -9.70 11.13 20.63
C ASP A 114 -10.29 11.19 19.21
N SER A 115 -9.51 10.79 18.21
CA SER A 115 -9.96 10.74 16.81
C SER A 115 -11.08 9.73 16.60
N LEU A 116 -11.04 8.59 17.31
CA LEU A 116 -12.08 7.56 17.25
C LEU A 116 -13.39 8.06 17.87
N SER A 117 -13.30 8.79 18.98
CA SER A 117 -14.44 9.46 19.61
C SER A 117 -15.08 10.49 18.67
N GLU A 118 -14.27 11.35 18.04
CA GLU A 118 -14.75 12.34 17.08
C GLU A 118 -15.36 11.67 15.84
N PHE A 119 -14.74 10.61 15.32
CA PHE A 119 -15.27 9.82 14.22
C PHE A 119 -16.61 9.16 14.57
N SER A 120 -16.73 8.55 15.75
CA SER A 120 -17.99 7.96 16.22
C SER A 120 -19.10 9.00 16.26
N LYS A 121 -18.81 10.19 16.81
CA LYS A 121 -19.76 11.30 16.83
C LYS A 121 -20.17 11.74 15.42
N LYS A 122 -19.21 11.84 14.49
CA LYS A 122 -19.49 12.20 13.09
C LYS A 122 -20.30 11.12 12.37
N SER A 123 -20.06 9.85 12.69
CA SER A 123 -20.84 8.71 12.19
C SER A 123 -22.28 8.77 12.68
N ASP A 124 -22.50 9.11 13.95
CA ASP A 124 -23.84 9.29 14.52
C ASP A 124 -24.57 10.48 13.87
N GLU A 125 -23.90 11.63 13.73
CA GLU A 125 -24.43 12.81 13.03
C GLU A 125 -24.81 12.49 11.58
N LEU A 126 -23.98 11.72 10.86
CA LEU A 126 -24.25 11.29 9.49
C LEU A 126 -25.46 10.35 9.41
N THR A 127 -25.54 9.37 10.32
CA THR A 127 -26.66 8.43 10.40
C THR A 127 -27.98 9.16 10.63
N GLN A 128 -27.97 10.16 11.52
CA GLN A 128 -29.12 10.98 11.80
C GLN A 128 -29.51 11.85 10.59
N GLY A 129 -28.54 12.48 9.92
CA GLY A 129 -28.78 13.25 8.70
C GLY A 129 -29.37 12.40 7.57
N LEU A 130 -28.92 11.15 7.44
CA LEU A 130 -29.45 10.21 6.43
C LEU A 130 -30.90 9.81 6.73
N SER A 131 -31.24 9.66 8.02
CA SER A 131 -32.63 9.43 8.45
C SER A 131 -33.54 10.61 8.10
N ASP A 132 -33.11 11.86 8.34
CA ASP A 132 -33.90 13.05 7.98
C ASP A 132 -34.12 13.16 6.47
N VAL A 133 -33.10 12.83 5.67
CA VAL A 133 -33.23 12.77 4.20
C VAL A 133 -34.25 11.71 3.79
N LEU A 134 -34.23 10.52 4.41
CA LEU A 134 -35.19 9.46 4.11
C LEU A 134 -36.63 9.86 4.44
N ASP A 135 -36.84 10.54 5.58
CA ASP A 135 -38.15 11.05 5.99
C ASP A 135 -38.68 12.11 5.01
N ARG A 136 -37.82 13.06 4.61
CA ARG A 136 -38.18 14.07 3.59
C ARG A 136 -38.50 13.44 2.23
N LEU A 137 -37.80 12.39 1.83
CA LEU A 137 -38.10 11.66 0.60
C LEU A 137 -39.46 10.94 0.67
N SER A 138 -39.81 10.39 1.84
CA SER A 138 -41.14 9.81 2.08
C SER A 138 -42.24 10.88 1.98
N GLU A 139 -42.03 12.06 2.55
CA GLU A 139 -42.95 13.19 2.43
C GLU A 139 -43.13 13.62 0.96
N VAL A 140 -42.03 13.80 0.21
CA VAL A 140 -42.07 14.12 -1.23
C VAL A 140 -42.84 13.06 -2.01
N ARG A 141 -42.66 11.77 -1.69
CA ARG A 141 -43.42 10.68 -2.32
C ARG A 141 -44.91 10.81 -2.07
N SER A 142 -45.32 11.12 -0.84
CA SER A 142 -46.74 11.29 -0.49
C SER A 142 -47.38 12.47 -1.21
N ILE A 143 -46.69 13.62 -1.28
CA ILE A 143 -47.13 14.81 -2.03
C ILE A 143 -47.26 14.47 -3.52
N SER A 144 -46.33 13.71 -4.08
CA SER A 144 -46.37 13.30 -5.49
C SER A 144 -47.60 12.43 -5.80
N ILE A 145 -47.95 11.49 -4.91
CA ILE A 145 -49.15 10.67 -5.03
C ILE A 145 -50.42 11.53 -4.94
N GLU A 146 -50.49 12.44 -3.97
CA GLU A 146 -51.63 13.35 -3.80
C GLU A 146 -51.80 14.27 -5.02
N THR A 147 -50.71 14.81 -5.55
CA THR A 147 -50.71 15.63 -6.75
C THR A 147 -51.21 14.84 -7.96
N ARG A 148 -50.78 13.58 -8.12
CA ARG A 148 -51.26 12.69 -9.19
C ARG A 148 -52.76 12.44 -9.08
N GLU A 149 -53.29 12.25 -7.87
CA GLU A 149 -54.73 12.13 -7.65
C GLU A 149 -55.49 13.42 -7.99
N GLN A 150 -55.01 14.59 -7.56
CA GLN A 150 -55.66 15.87 -7.87
C GLN A 150 -55.70 16.15 -9.38
N VAL A 151 -54.60 15.90 -10.10
CA VAL A 151 -54.53 16.06 -11.56
C VAL A 151 -55.46 15.06 -12.27
N SER A 152 -55.60 13.85 -11.73
CA SER A 152 -56.54 12.85 -12.27
C SER A 152 -58.00 13.28 -12.06
N ARG A 153 -58.33 13.89 -10.92
CA ARG A 153 -59.67 14.44 -10.64
C ARG A 153 -59.98 15.65 -11.52
N MET A 154 -59.02 16.56 -11.74
CA MET A 154 -59.18 17.70 -12.66
C MET A 154 -59.49 17.27 -14.09
N ASN A 155 -58.82 16.24 -14.62
CA ASN A 155 -59.12 15.71 -15.95
C ASN A 155 -60.52 15.05 -16.05
N SER A 156 -61.09 14.60 -14.93
CA SER A 156 -62.42 13.98 -14.91
C SER A 156 -63.58 14.99 -14.85
N ASP A 157 -63.35 16.19 -14.30
CA ASP A 157 -64.38 17.23 -14.18
C ASP A 157 -64.58 18.03 -15.48
N GLU A 158 -63.56 18.12 -16.35
CA GLU A 158 -63.65 18.83 -17.64
C GLU A 158 -64.57 18.12 -18.67
N PHE A 159 -64.96 16.87 -18.43
CA PHE A 159 -65.89 16.10 -19.28
C PHE A 159 -67.36 16.12 -18.82
N ARG A 160 -67.73 16.87 -17.77
CA ARG A 160 -69.14 16.97 -17.30
C ARG A 160 -69.76 18.35 -17.59
N ASN A 161 -70.12 18.54 -18.87
CA ASN A 161 -71.35 19.19 -19.38
C ASN A 161 -71.69 20.64 -18.95
N PRO A 162 -71.67 21.63 -19.87
CA PRO A 162 -72.48 22.84 -19.76
C PRO A 162 -73.72 22.75 -20.66
N LYS A 163 -74.82 22.21 -20.13
CA LYS A 163 -76.18 22.55 -20.58
C LYS A 163 -76.73 23.52 -19.54
N ASP A 164 -76.83 24.79 -19.92
CA ASP A 164 -77.86 25.77 -19.51
C ASP A 164 -77.30 27.19 -19.56
N SER A 165 -77.37 27.80 -20.75
CA SER A 165 -77.52 29.25 -20.95
C SER A 165 -77.80 29.52 -22.43
N GLN A 166 -79.02 29.23 -22.87
CA GLN A 166 -79.58 29.83 -24.07
C GLN A 166 -80.28 31.14 -23.68
N SER A 167 -79.71 32.28 -24.08
CA SER A 167 -80.52 33.44 -24.47
C SER A 167 -79.74 34.34 -25.43
N ASN A 168 -80.21 34.32 -26.68
CA ASN A 168 -80.25 35.42 -27.66
C ASN A 168 -78.90 35.97 -28.20
N ILE A 169 -78.60 35.69 -29.48
CA ILE A 169 -78.74 36.65 -30.61
C ILE A 169 -78.36 35.94 -31.94
N THR A 170 -79.03 36.41 -32.98
CA THR A 170 -79.39 35.80 -34.26
C THR A 170 -78.31 35.88 -35.36
N GLN A 171 -78.39 34.92 -36.31
CA GLN A 171 -78.19 35.07 -37.77
C GLN A 171 -76.83 35.46 -38.37
N ASN A 172 -76.14 34.51 -39.02
CA ASN A 172 -76.12 34.33 -40.49
C ASN A 172 -74.96 33.40 -40.94
N LEU A 173 -75.29 32.41 -41.78
CA LEU A 173 -74.37 31.57 -42.58
C LEU A 173 -74.76 31.75 -44.07
N PRO A 174 -73.85 31.63 -45.05
CA PRO A 174 -73.57 30.32 -45.71
C PRO A 174 -72.05 30.11 -45.99
N GLN A 175 -71.40 28.96 -45.71
CA GLN A 175 -71.52 27.60 -46.27
C GLN A 175 -70.47 27.31 -47.38
N SER A 176 -69.57 26.32 -47.16
CA SER A 176 -69.05 25.36 -48.17
C SER A 176 -68.18 24.30 -47.46
N SER A 177 -68.68 23.07 -47.29
CA SER A 177 -68.26 21.79 -47.95
C SER A 177 -66.81 21.34 -47.61
N THR A 178 -66.48 20.10 -47.22
CA THR A 178 -67.09 18.79 -47.51
C THR A 178 -66.58 17.73 -46.51
N THR A 179 -67.42 16.71 -46.35
CA THR A 179 -67.37 15.44 -45.62
C THR A 179 -66.07 14.60 -45.68
N THR A 180 -65.87 13.89 -44.57
CA THR A 180 -65.01 12.74 -44.20
C THR A 180 -64.45 11.81 -45.29
N ASP A 181 -63.27 11.21 -45.05
CA ASP A 181 -63.10 9.76 -44.80
C ASP A 181 -61.62 9.32 -44.65
N ASN A 182 -61.43 8.19 -43.94
CA ASN A 182 -60.25 7.30 -43.78
C ASN A 182 -59.47 7.43 -42.44
N VAL A 183 -59.76 6.61 -41.41
CA VAL A 183 -59.48 5.16 -41.20
C VAL A 183 -57.99 4.84 -40.96
N ASN A 184 -57.66 4.56 -39.69
CA ASN A 184 -56.97 3.34 -39.20
C ASN A 184 -56.85 3.47 -37.67
N SER A 185 -57.63 2.75 -36.86
CA SER A 185 -57.32 1.40 -36.36
C SER A 185 -55.85 1.20 -36.02
N GLU A 186 -55.49 1.35 -34.73
CA GLU A 186 -54.81 0.28 -34.02
C GLU A 186 -54.97 0.39 -32.50
N LYS A 187 -54.91 -0.79 -31.90
CA LYS A 187 -55.38 -1.20 -30.60
C LYS A 187 -54.21 -1.22 -29.62
N SER A 188 -54.44 -0.64 -28.44
CA SER A 188 -53.95 -1.07 -27.13
C SER A 188 -52.50 -1.55 -27.03
N GLU A 189 -51.61 -0.68 -26.55
CA GLU A 189 -50.44 -1.11 -25.78
C GLU A 189 -50.43 -0.37 -24.44
N SER A 190 -50.55 -1.16 -23.39
CA SER A 190 -50.35 -0.80 -21.99
C SER A 190 -48.93 -0.26 -21.81
N ALA A 191 -48.82 1.03 -21.51
CA ALA A 191 -47.54 1.64 -21.14
C ALA A 191 -47.18 1.24 -19.70
N GLU A 192 -46.25 0.30 -19.59
CA GLU A 192 -45.45 0.04 -18.40
C GLU A 192 -44.70 1.33 -18.01
N HIS A 193 -44.75 1.67 -16.72
CA HIS A 193 -44.10 2.87 -16.18
C HIS A 193 -42.60 2.60 -15.97
N ASN A 194 -41.76 3.46 -16.58
CA ASN A 194 -40.30 3.47 -16.55
C ASN A 194 -39.67 3.61 -15.14
N ASP A 195 -39.54 2.52 -14.39
CA ASP A 195 -38.72 2.45 -13.16
C ASP A 195 -37.20 2.36 -13.48
N GLU A 196 -36.85 1.81 -14.66
CA GLU A 196 -35.44 1.54 -15.06
C GLU A 196 -34.55 2.80 -15.10
N ASN A 197 -35.12 3.98 -15.37
CA ASN A 197 -34.35 5.22 -15.55
C ASN A 197 -33.90 5.86 -14.22
N ILE A 198 -34.58 5.54 -13.10
CA ILE A 198 -34.24 6.07 -11.77
C ILE A 198 -33.14 5.22 -11.16
N ASP A 199 -33.26 3.90 -11.24
CA ASP A 199 -32.24 2.96 -10.76
C ASP A 199 -30.92 3.12 -11.51
N GLU A 200 -30.93 3.33 -12.83
CA GLU A 200 -29.71 3.66 -13.60
C GLU A 200 -29.03 4.94 -13.11
N LYS A 201 -29.80 5.98 -12.78
CA LYS A 201 -29.25 7.26 -12.29
C LYS A 201 -28.67 7.12 -10.88
N ILE A 202 -29.33 6.38 -10.00
CA ILE A 202 -28.84 6.09 -8.64
C ILE A 202 -27.56 5.24 -8.72
N ASN A 203 -27.55 4.20 -9.54
CA ASN A 203 -26.38 3.35 -9.75
C ASN A 203 -25.19 4.14 -10.30
N LYS A 204 -25.44 5.03 -11.26
CA LYS A 204 -24.40 5.92 -11.80
C LYS A 204 -23.85 6.89 -10.75
N ALA A 205 -24.72 7.54 -9.97
CA ALA A 205 -24.30 8.47 -8.92
C ALA A 205 -23.50 7.77 -7.79
N SER A 206 -23.88 6.53 -7.45
CA SER A 206 -23.16 5.69 -6.51
C SER A 206 -21.77 5.33 -7.05
N GLN A 207 -21.70 4.93 -8.32
CA GLN A 207 -20.43 4.63 -9.00
C GLN A 207 -19.51 5.85 -9.08
N ASP A 208 -20.04 7.02 -9.44
CA ASP A 208 -19.29 8.28 -9.47
C ASP A 208 -18.72 8.66 -8.09
N THR A 209 -19.44 8.29 -7.02
CA THR A 209 -19.00 8.51 -5.64
C THR A 209 -17.85 7.56 -5.28
N ILE A 210 -17.98 6.27 -5.60
CA ILE A 210 -16.93 5.27 -5.40
C ILE A 210 -15.65 5.68 -6.16
N ASP A 211 -15.79 6.06 -7.42
CA ASP A 211 -14.68 6.49 -8.28
C ASP A 211 -13.94 7.68 -7.67
N ARG A 212 -14.69 8.64 -7.14
CA ARG A 212 -14.13 9.84 -6.48
C ARG A 212 -13.41 9.49 -5.18
N VAL A 213 -13.97 8.60 -4.36
CA VAL A 213 -13.33 8.15 -3.12
C VAL A 213 -12.00 7.46 -3.44
N VAL A 214 -11.99 6.53 -4.40
CA VAL A 214 -10.78 5.82 -4.81
C VAL A 214 -9.74 6.78 -5.40
N PHE A 215 -10.17 7.71 -6.27
CA PHE A 215 -9.30 8.71 -6.85
C PHE A 215 -8.64 9.60 -5.79
N ASN A 216 -9.43 10.09 -4.82
CA ASN A 216 -8.92 10.92 -3.72
C ASN A 216 -8.00 10.13 -2.80
N PHE A 217 -8.32 8.87 -2.51
CA PHE A 217 -7.48 7.99 -1.72
C PHE A 217 -6.10 7.81 -2.35
N VAL A 218 -6.02 7.50 -3.65
CA VAL A 218 -4.75 7.35 -4.37
C VAL A 218 -3.97 8.66 -4.40
N ASN A 219 -4.64 9.80 -4.62
CA ASN A 219 -3.96 11.10 -4.65
C ASN A 219 -3.46 11.57 -3.28
N ALA A 220 -4.11 11.16 -2.19
CA ALA A 220 -3.62 11.38 -0.84
C ALA A 220 -2.51 10.39 -0.43
N GLY A 221 -2.41 9.25 -1.14
CA GLY A 221 -1.42 8.21 -0.92
C GLY A 221 0.01 8.66 -1.20
N SER A 222 0.97 8.01 -0.54
CA SER A 222 2.39 8.20 -0.83
C SER A 222 2.80 7.41 -2.08
N PHE A 223 3.92 7.78 -2.69
CA PHE A 223 4.50 7.01 -3.80
C PHE A 223 4.71 5.53 -3.41
N ILE A 224 5.27 5.26 -2.23
CA ILE A 224 5.53 3.89 -1.75
C ILE A 224 4.22 3.12 -1.52
N GLY A 225 3.21 3.77 -0.93
CA GLY A 225 1.90 3.16 -0.72
C GLY A 225 1.21 2.83 -2.03
N ASN A 226 1.19 3.77 -2.97
CA ASN A 226 0.61 3.59 -4.31
C ASN A 226 1.38 2.53 -5.11
N LEU A 227 2.71 2.47 -4.98
CA LEU A 227 3.52 1.43 -5.62
C LEU A 227 3.21 0.05 -5.04
N ALA A 228 3.00 -0.07 -3.73
CA ALA A 228 2.57 -1.31 -3.10
C ALA A 228 1.17 -1.77 -3.58
N LEU A 229 0.24 -0.83 -3.81
CA LEU A 229 -1.06 -1.16 -4.41
C LEU A 229 -0.94 -1.58 -5.87
N LEU A 230 -0.05 -0.95 -6.63
CA LEU A 230 0.21 -1.37 -8.00
C LEU A 230 0.84 -2.79 -8.03
N ALA A 231 1.72 -3.10 -7.09
CA ALA A 231 2.23 -4.45 -6.90
C ALA A 231 1.10 -5.45 -6.56
N CYS A 232 0.07 -5.04 -5.81
CA CYS A 232 -1.09 -5.90 -5.56
C CYS A 232 -1.83 -6.25 -6.87
N ILE A 233 -2.00 -5.27 -7.76
CA ILE A 233 -2.63 -5.47 -9.06
C ILE A 233 -1.79 -6.41 -9.92
N TYR A 234 -0.47 -6.20 -9.98
CA TYR A 234 0.42 -7.08 -10.74
C TYR A 234 0.49 -8.48 -10.15
N SER A 235 0.42 -8.63 -8.83
CA SER A 235 0.31 -9.94 -8.16
C SER A 235 -0.94 -10.70 -8.60
N HIS A 236 -2.09 -10.02 -8.68
CA HIS A 236 -3.32 -10.60 -9.21
C HIS A 236 -3.18 -10.98 -10.68
N ASP A 237 -2.74 -10.04 -11.53
CA ASP A 237 -2.66 -10.24 -12.99
C ASP A 237 -1.66 -11.34 -13.39
N THR A 238 -0.58 -11.51 -12.62
CA THR A 238 0.47 -12.50 -12.87
C THR A 238 0.33 -13.77 -12.02
N ASN A 239 -0.65 -13.81 -11.12
CA ASN A 239 -0.82 -14.85 -10.10
C ASN A 239 0.48 -15.14 -9.31
N LYS A 240 1.23 -14.08 -8.98
CA LYS A 240 2.54 -14.17 -8.33
C LYS A 240 2.53 -13.48 -6.96
N PRO A 241 2.44 -14.24 -5.85
CA PRO A 241 2.48 -13.68 -4.50
C PRO A 241 3.80 -12.97 -4.20
N PHE A 242 3.78 -11.92 -3.39
CA PHE A 242 4.96 -11.11 -3.06
C PHE A 242 4.98 -10.71 -1.58
N ASN A 243 6.16 -10.45 -1.04
CA ASN A 243 6.33 -9.71 0.21
C ASN A 243 6.91 -8.31 -0.11
N ALA A 244 7.06 -7.45 0.90
CA ALA A 244 7.60 -6.11 0.70
C ALA A 244 9.03 -6.11 0.13
N SER A 245 9.88 -7.03 0.57
CA SER A 245 11.27 -7.18 0.11
C SER A 245 11.40 -7.68 -1.33
N ASP A 246 10.37 -8.34 -1.87
CA ASP A 246 10.30 -8.81 -3.25
C ASP A 246 10.11 -7.66 -4.26
N ILE A 247 9.48 -6.55 -3.83
CA ILE A 247 9.04 -5.46 -4.70
C ILE A 247 9.75 -4.13 -4.47
N PHE A 248 10.55 -4.01 -3.41
CA PHE A 248 11.39 -2.84 -3.14
C PHE A 248 12.86 -3.25 -2.98
N PRO A 249 13.81 -2.42 -3.45
CA PRO A 249 15.23 -2.75 -3.36
C PRO A 249 15.72 -2.79 -1.90
N PRO A 250 16.79 -3.54 -1.58
CA PRO A 250 17.27 -3.78 -0.21
C PRO A 250 17.61 -2.53 0.60
N SER A 251 17.90 -1.40 -0.07
CA SER A 251 18.11 -0.10 0.57
C SER A 251 16.86 0.44 1.28
N ASN A 252 15.69 -0.17 1.07
CA ASN A 252 14.38 0.36 1.42
C ASN A 252 13.60 -0.54 2.39
N GLN A 253 14.29 -1.40 3.14
CA GLN A 253 13.63 -2.36 4.06
C GLN A 253 12.91 -1.71 5.26
N ASP A 254 13.13 -0.42 5.51
CA ASP A 254 12.44 0.30 6.59
C ASP A 254 10.93 0.47 6.35
N TYR A 255 10.44 0.18 5.14
CA TYR A 255 9.03 0.34 4.77
C TYR A 255 8.18 -0.92 4.89
N GLU A 256 8.72 -2.07 5.30
CA GLU A 256 7.95 -3.33 5.29
C GLU A 256 6.66 -3.24 6.13
N MET A 257 6.73 -2.71 7.35
CA MET A 257 5.55 -2.51 8.19
C MET A 257 4.58 -1.48 7.61
N TYR A 258 5.10 -0.43 6.99
CA TYR A 258 4.28 0.59 6.34
C TYR A 258 3.51 0.00 5.16
N ILE A 259 4.19 -0.75 4.28
CA ILE A 259 3.59 -1.44 3.13
C ILE A 259 2.51 -2.41 3.58
N PHE A 260 2.82 -3.22 4.60
CA PHE A 260 1.87 -4.16 5.17
C PHE A 260 0.63 -3.43 5.67
N GLY A 261 0.79 -2.42 6.52
CA GLY A 261 -0.33 -1.64 7.05
C GLY A 261 -1.14 -0.94 5.96
N TYR A 262 -0.47 -0.41 4.93
CA TYR A 262 -1.11 0.27 3.81
C TYR A 262 -1.98 -0.69 2.99
N ILE A 263 -1.49 -1.89 2.65
CA ILE A 263 -2.26 -2.90 1.91
C ILE A 263 -3.48 -3.38 2.72
N ILE A 264 -3.33 -3.60 4.03
CA ILE A 264 -4.44 -4.00 4.90
C ILE A 264 -5.49 -2.89 4.98
N ALA A 265 -5.08 -1.63 5.15
CA ALA A 265 -6.01 -0.49 5.16
C ALA A 265 -6.73 -0.33 3.82
N SER A 266 -6.03 -0.46 2.70
CA SER A 266 -6.64 -0.44 1.36
C SER A 266 -7.56 -1.62 1.11
N SER A 267 -7.31 -2.77 1.76
CA SER A 267 -8.21 -3.91 1.73
C SER A 267 -9.48 -3.66 2.53
N ALA A 268 -9.38 -3.01 3.69
CA ALA A 268 -10.53 -2.58 4.48
C ALA A 268 -11.38 -1.52 3.74
N LEU A 269 -10.75 -0.64 2.95
CA LEU A 269 -11.44 0.33 2.09
C LEU A 269 -12.10 -0.32 0.86
N GLY A 270 -11.75 -1.56 0.52
CA GLY A 270 -12.28 -2.26 -0.65
C GLY A 270 -11.60 -1.91 -1.98
N VAL A 271 -10.43 -1.26 -1.94
CA VAL A 271 -9.66 -0.89 -3.14
C VAL A 271 -9.01 -2.13 -3.77
N VAL A 272 -8.48 -3.00 -2.92
CA VAL A 272 -7.90 -4.30 -3.28
C VAL A 272 -8.46 -5.34 -2.31
N TYR A 273 -8.46 -6.61 -2.69
CA TYR A 273 -8.76 -7.70 -1.77
C TYR A 273 -7.54 -8.62 -1.69
N ALA A 274 -6.68 -8.36 -0.69
CA ALA A 274 -5.43 -9.08 -0.49
C ALA A 274 -5.46 -9.92 0.80
N GLN A 275 -4.91 -11.12 0.73
CA GLN A 275 -4.69 -12.00 1.87
C GLN A 275 -3.19 -12.16 2.09
N ASN A 276 -2.77 -12.15 3.35
CA ASN A 276 -1.40 -12.49 3.70
C ASN A 276 -1.33 -13.97 4.10
N ILE A 277 -0.65 -14.78 3.27
CA ILE A 277 -0.44 -16.20 3.51
C ILE A 277 1.06 -16.41 3.65
N ASN A 278 1.50 -16.83 4.84
CA ASN A 278 2.91 -17.09 5.16
C ASN A 278 3.85 -15.91 4.85
N GLY A 279 3.42 -14.68 5.15
CA GLY A 279 4.23 -13.47 4.94
C GLY A 279 4.21 -12.93 3.51
N ARG A 280 3.42 -13.52 2.60
CA ARG A 280 3.26 -13.06 1.22
C ARG A 280 1.83 -12.65 0.95
N PHE A 281 1.66 -11.53 0.25
CA PHE A 281 0.38 -11.05 -0.23
C PHE A 281 -0.04 -11.78 -1.49
N GLN A 282 -1.19 -12.43 -1.42
CA GLN A 282 -1.94 -12.95 -2.56
C GLN A 282 -3.19 -12.10 -2.75
N VAL A 283 -3.40 -11.59 -3.97
CA VAL A 283 -4.47 -10.65 -4.27
C VAL A 283 -5.54 -11.38 -5.08
N ILE A 284 -6.77 -11.32 -4.60
CA ILE A 284 -7.91 -12.07 -5.11
C ILE A 284 -8.70 -11.26 -6.12
N ASN A 285 -8.88 -9.96 -5.87
CA ASN A 285 -9.51 -9.03 -6.80
C ASN A 285 -9.13 -7.59 -6.45
N TYR A 286 -9.46 -6.63 -7.30
CA TYR A 286 -9.27 -5.20 -7.08
C TYR A 286 -10.34 -4.37 -7.79
N TYR A 287 -10.49 -3.11 -7.37
CA TYR A 287 -11.45 -2.18 -7.94
C TYR A 287 -11.12 -1.81 -9.40
N ALA A 288 -12.07 -1.93 -10.35
CA ALA A 288 -11.78 -1.92 -11.79
C ALA A 288 -10.91 -0.74 -12.30
N LEU A 289 -11.13 0.48 -11.80
CA LEU A 289 -10.38 1.66 -12.27
C LEU A 289 -9.05 1.89 -11.55
N ILE A 290 -8.76 1.15 -10.49
CA ILE A 290 -7.59 1.42 -9.63
C ILE A 290 -6.26 1.33 -10.38
N LYS A 291 -6.13 0.39 -11.31
CA LYS A 291 -4.93 0.20 -12.13
C LYS A 291 -4.58 1.45 -12.91
N LEU A 292 -5.56 1.99 -13.64
CA LEU A 292 -5.38 3.19 -14.45
C LEU A 292 -5.03 4.41 -13.59
N ILE A 293 -5.69 4.56 -12.43
CA ILE A 293 -5.46 5.68 -11.51
C ILE A 293 -4.04 5.60 -10.93
N LEU A 294 -3.62 4.42 -10.46
CA LEU A 294 -2.29 4.21 -9.90
C LEU A 294 -1.18 4.39 -10.94
N GLU A 295 -1.34 3.83 -12.13
CA GLU A 295 -0.35 4.00 -13.21
C GLU A 295 -0.17 5.48 -13.56
N ARG A 296 -1.28 6.23 -13.71
CA ARG A 296 -1.21 7.68 -13.94
C ARG A 296 -0.54 8.42 -12.79
N ASN A 297 -0.89 8.10 -11.55
CA ASN A 297 -0.33 8.74 -10.36
C ASN A 297 1.18 8.47 -10.23
N ILE A 298 1.60 7.22 -10.41
CA ILE A 298 3.01 6.80 -10.37
C ILE A 298 3.80 7.49 -11.48
N GLN A 299 3.29 7.53 -12.71
CA GLN A 299 3.96 8.24 -13.80
C GLN A 299 4.19 9.73 -13.47
N ALA A 300 3.23 10.38 -12.79
CA ALA A 300 3.42 11.76 -12.35
C ALA A 300 4.59 11.93 -11.35
N TYR A 301 4.84 10.96 -10.47
CA TYR A 301 6.03 10.94 -9.60
C TYR A 301 7.33 10.68 -10.38
N LEU A 302 7.27 9.87 -11.44
CA LEU A 302 8.43 9.54 -12.26
C LEU A 302 8.84 10.68 -13.20
N THR A 303 7.90 11.50 -13.64
CA THR A 303 8.16 12.60 -14.60
C THR A 303 8.19 13.98 -13.95
N ARG A 304 8.03 14.09 -12.62
CA ARG A 304 8.00 15.38 -11.92
C ARG A 304 9.35 16.11 -12.09
N PRO A 305 9.37 17.31 -12.71
CA PRO A 305 10.60 18.05 -12.89
C PRO A 305 11.18 18.49 -11.54
N ASN A 306 12.51 18.42 -11.40
CA ASN A 306 13.25 18.88 -10.23
C ASN A 306 12.89 18.19 -8.90
N ASP A 307 12.30 16.99 -8.94
CA ASP A 307 12.05 16.20 -7.73
C ASP A 307 13.32 15.40 -7.34
N PRO A 308 13.95 15.66 -6.18
CA PRO A 308 15.13 14.92 -5.75
C PRO A 308 14.86 13.42 -5.53
N ALA A 309 13.59 13.02 -5.32
CA ALA A 309 13.20 11.63 -5.17
C ALA A 309 13.01 10.89 -6.51
N GLN A 310 13.08 11.57 -7.66
CA GLN A 310 12.83 10.97 -8.97
C GLN A 310 13.72 9.75 -9.28
N PRO A 311 15.06 9.80 -9.08
CA PRO A 311 15.91 8.64 -9.37
C PRO A 311 15.54 7.43 -8.52
N TYR A 312 15.24 7.68 -7.25
CA TYR A 312 14.81 6.68 -6.29
C TYR A 312 13.46 6.06 -6.67
N ASN A 313 12.47 6.89 -7.01
CA ASN A 313 11.15 6.43 -7.42
C ASN A 313 11.24 5.55 -8.67
N LYS A 314 12.10 5.94 -9.62
CA LYS A 314 12.35 5.17 -10.84
C LYS A 314 12.97 3.81 -10.54
N GLU A 315 14.01 3.78 -9.71
CA GLU A 315 14.65 2.53 -9.29
C GLU A 315 13.65 1.58 -8.61
N ALA A 316 12.83 2.09 -7.69
CA ALA A 316 11.81 1.28 -7.00
C ALA A 316 10.74 0.75 -7.97
N TYR A 317 10.27 1.59 -8.90
CA TYR A 317 9.29 1.19 -9.90
C TYR A 317 9.82 0.11 -10.86
N ASP A 318 11.04 0.29 -11.36
CA ASP A 318 11.69 -0.66 -12.26
C ASP A 318 11.98 -2.00 -11.54
N PHE A 319 12.41 -1.94 -10.27
CA PHE A 319 12.62 -3.12 -9.42
C PHE A 319 11.33 -3.93 -9.27
N MET A 320 10.23 -3.28 -8.88
CA MET A 320 8.91 -3.92 -8.77
C MET A 320 8.48 -4.55 -10.11
N ARG A 321 8.59 -3.83 -11.23
CA ARG A 321 8.24 -4.37 -12.56
C ARG A 321 9.06 -5.59 -12.92
N SER A 322 10.35 -5.59 -12.61
CA SER A 322 11.24 -6.72 -12.88
C SER A 322 10.81 -7.98 -12.11
N TYR A 323 10.38 -7.83 -10.86
CA TYR A 323 9.88 -8.94 -10.06
C TYR A 323 8.66 -9.62 -10.70
N PHE A 324 7.75 -8.86 -11.27
CA PHE A 324 6.56 -9.39 -11.96
C PHE A 324 6.80 -9.78 -13.42
N GLY A 325 8.03 -9.69 -13.93
CA GLY A 325 8.35 -10.00 -15.33
C GLY A 325 7.78 -8.99 -16.33
N LEU A 326 7.49 -7.76 -15.88
CA LEU A 326 6.91 -6.67 -16.67
C LEU A 326 7.96 -5.68 -17.19
N ALA A 327 9.26 -6.00 -17.05
CA ALA A 327 10.33 -5.15 -17.56
C ALA A 327 10.29 -5.13 -19.09
N GLU A 328 10.30 -3.93 -19.68
CA GLU A 328 10.57 -3.79 -21.11
C GLU A 328 11.98 -4.30 -21.39
N ASN A 329 12.10 -5.23 -22.33
CA ASN A 329 13.38 -5.56 -22.94
C ASN A 329 13.99 -4.24 -23.44
N LYS A 330 15.06 -3.80 -22.77
CA LYS A 330 15.82 -2.60 -23.14
C LYS A 330 16.30 -2.64 -24.58
#